data_AF-A0A2G5BCT7-F1
#
_entry.id   AF-A0A2G5BCT7-F1
#
_cell.length_a   1.000
_cell.length_b   1.000
_cell.length_c   1.000
_cell.angle_alpha   90.00
_cell.angle_beta   90.00
_cell.angle_gamma   90.00
#
_symmetry.space_group_name_H-M   'P 1'
#
loop_
_entity.id
_entity.type
_entity.pdbx_description
1 polymer ?
#
loop_
_entity_poly.entity_id
_entity_poly.type
_entity_poly.pdbx_seq_one_letter_code
_entity_poly.pdbx_strand_id
1 'polypeptide(L)'
;MKISVRFLGIVFAYLLAGLAEAQRGCTNIVTRRDITSLSPQEWGRMANVLNKMQADGWFEYYANIHNREFENIHGNDNFFPWHRRFLRDFEEVGQRYDSNFAVPFWDELHDSRNPARSVVLSSRLIGGNGFGSCVRDGLQAGWTLKFPNNHCLARSFDQGSQMQPWYSPEYIYSVMQRYNDMHGFREHIEYSLHSSVHLGMGGDMSTYWSANDFAFWLHHANLDRLWDQWQSWGHETTMDGSNHNGNPMSLSSRLPYYGEPAGTTVHLGAGRMCFQYAGVSSSRNSGHVLSLVSQPSNDVIRETSAGLNALPDRLRRKWFPLLAGRGRFGSGLAPVNGTRRVQSISRSIGKPLPYPAPLTDRWVLMHGFNRQNVSRIMAEARQFVKEINGARYLSPY
;
A
#
# COMPACT_ATOMS: atom_id res chain seq x y z
N MET A 1 38.32 -7.16 -30.50
CA MET A 1 38.06 -7.92 -29.26
C MET A 1 36.98 -8.96 -29.58
N LYS A 2 37.34 -10.24 -29.78
CA LYS A 2 36.38 -11.30 -30.13
C LYS A 2 35.69 -11.77 -28.84
N ILE A 3 34.48 -11.28 -28.59
CA ILE A 3 33.63 -11.78 -27.50
C ILE A 3 33.26 -13.22 -27.87
N SER A 4 33.74 -14.17 -27.06
CA SER A 4 33.50 -15.60 -27.25
C SER A 4 32.00 -15.91 -27.20
N VAL A 5 31.49 -16.69 -28.15
CA VAL A 5 30.10 -17.20 -28.21
C VAL A 5 29.71 -17.95 -26.92
N ARG A 6 30.70 -18.49 -26.18
CA ARG A 6 30.48 -19.10 -24.86
C ARG A 6 30.07 -18.09 -23.78
N PHE A 7 30.52 -16.83 -23.88
CA PHE A 7 30.15 -15.76 -22.94
C PHE A 7 28.73 -15.25 -23.18
N LEU A 8 28.29 -15.17 -24.44
CA LEU A 8 26.89 -14.88 -24.79
C LEU A 8 25.94 -16.00 -24.32
N GLY A 9 26.33 -17.27 -24.49
CA GLY A 9 25.51 -18.42 -24.10
C GLY A 9 25.29 -18.53 -22.58
N ILE A 10 26.29 -18.17 -21.77
CA ILE A 10 26.18 -18.19 -20.31
C ILE A 10 25.26 -17.05 -19.82
N VAL A 11 25.40 -15.84 -20.37
CA VAL A 11 24.51 -14.71 -20.03
C VAL A 11 23.06 -14.98 -20.43
N PHE A 12 22.83 -15.62 -21.59
CA PHE A 12 21.49 -15.99 -22.05
C PHE A 12 20.85 -17.11 -21.21
N ALA A 13 21.65 -18.06 -20.70
CA ALA A 13 21.17 -19.14 -19.83
C ALA A 13 20.75 -18.62 -18.44
N TYR A 14 21.43 -17.63 -17.86
CA TYR A 14 21.01 -17.02 -16.59
C TYR A 14 19.77 -16.13 -16.73
N LEU A 15 19.61 -15.44 -17.88
CA LEU A 15 18.38 -14.72 -18.22
C LEU A 15 17.17 -15.67 -18.32
N LEU A 16 17.34 -16.85 -18.95
CA LEU A 16 16.29 -17.86 -19.06
C LEU A 16 15.98 -18.58 -17.74
N ALA A 17 16.98 -18.83 -16.88
CA ALA A 17 16.76 -19.48 -15.59
C ALA A 17 16.00 -18.58 -14.60
N GLY A 18 16.34 -17.28 -14.53
CA GLY A 18 15.62 -16.32 -13.69
C GLY A 18 14.19 -16.05 -14.15
N LEU A 19 13.93 -16.10 -15.47
CA LEU A 19 12.57 -16.05 -16.03
C LEU A 19 11.79 -17.35 -15.81
N ALA A 20 12.46 -18.51 -15.81
CA ALA A 20 11.83 -19.81 -15.59
C ALA A 20 11.35 -20.02 -14.14
N GLU A 21 12.05 -19.48 -13.13
CA GLU A 21 11.59 -19.49 -11.74
C GLU A 21 10.46 -18.47 -11.48
N ALA A 22 10.49 -17.32 -12.16
CA ALA A 22 9.41 -16.33 -12.12
C ALA A 22 8.10 -16.78 -12.82
N GLN A 23 8.13 -17.87 -13.61
CA GLN A 23 6.97 -18.40 -14.33
C GLN A 23 6.40 -19.70 -13.75
N ARG A 24 7.02 -20.30 -12.72
CA ARG A 24 6.41 -21.46 -12.05
C ARG A 24 5.24 -20.98 -11.19
N GLY A 25 4.03 -21.40 -11.59
CA GLY A 25 2.82 -21.17 -10.81
C GLY A 25 2.92 -21.81 -9.42
N CYS A 26 2.40 -21.12 -8.42
CA CYS A 26 2.40 -21.60 -7.05
C CYS A 26 1.48 -22.80 -6.85
N THR A 27 1.94 -23.78 -6.07
CA THR A 27 1.13 -24.94 -5.68
C THR A 27 0.15 -24.60 -4.56
N ASN A 28 0.56 -23.72 -3.64
CA ASN A 28 -0.25 -23.22 -2.54
C ASN A 28 -0.21 -21.70 -2.55
N ILE A 29 -1.38 -21.05 -2.60
CA ILE A 29 -1.50 -19.59 -2.57
C ILE A 29 -2.09 -19.19 -1.22
N VAL A 30 -1.35 -18.40 -0.45
CA VAL A 30 -1.80 -17.85 0.83
C VAL A 30 -2.61 -16.58 0.59
N THR A 31 -3.73 -16.39 1.28
CA THR A 31 -4.57 -15.20 1.09
C THR A 31 -4.36 -14.21 2.23
N ARG A 32 -3.81 -13.03 1.91
CA ARG A 32 -3.75 -11.88 2.81
C ARG A 32 -5.13 -11.23 2.91
N ARG A 33 -5.57 -10.96 4.13
CA ARG A 33 -6.91 -10.44 4.43
C ARG A 33 -6.81 -9.15 5.22
N ASP A 34 -7.88 -8.36 5.16
CA ASP A 34 -8.02 -7.20 6.05
C ASP A 34 -7.99 -7.69 7.50
N ILE A 35 -7.15 -7.08 8.34
CA ILE A 35 -7.03 -7.42 9.75
C ILE A 35 -8.38 -7.34 10.48
N THR A 36 -9.26 -6.42 10.09
CA THR A 36 -10.60 -6.25 10.68
C THR A 36 -11.57 -7.38 10.31
N SER A 37 -11.25 -8.15 9.27
CA SER A 37 -12.03 -9.32 8.86
C SER A 37 -11.64 -10.61 9.60
N LEU A 38 -10.57 -10.59 10.38
CA LEU A 38 -10.11 -11.75 11.15
C LEU A 38 -11.01 -11.94 12.38
N SER A 39 -11.43 -13.18 12.61
CA SER A 39 -12.07 -13.56 13.86
C SER A 39 -11.09 -13.42 15.04
N PRO A 40 -11.58 -13.30 16.29
CA PRO A 40 -10.71 -13.28 17.47
C PRO A 40 -9.77 -14.50 17.57
N GLN A 41 -10.19 -15.66 17.05
CA GLN A 41 -9.38 -16.88 17.05
C GLN A 41 -8.26 -16.81 16.01
N GLU A 42 -8.55 -16.34 14.79
CA GLU A 42 -7.55 -16.13 13.74
C GLU A 42 -6.52 -15.08 14.20
N TRP A 43 -6.99 -13.96 14.76
CA TRP A 43 -6.10 -12.95 15.34
C TRP A 43 -5.25 -13.50 16.48
N GLY A 44 -5.83 -14.30 17.39
CA GLY A 44 -5.08 -14.91 18.49
C GLY A 44 -3.95 -15.83 18.01
N ARG A 45 -4.18 -16.63 16.95
CA ARG A 45 -3.12 -17.45 16.33
C ARG A 45 -2.02 -16.58 15.73
N MET A 46 -2.41 -15.52 15.01
CA MET A 46 -1.47 -14.60 14.41
C MET A 46 -0.62 -13.86 15.47
N ALA A 47 -1.25 -13.32 16.50
CA ALA A 47 -0.58 -12.67 17.62
C ALA A 47 0.40 -13.63 18.31
N ASN A 48 0.07 -14.91 18.44
CA ASN A 48 0.99 -15.93 18.97
C ASN A 48 2.23 -16.13 18.07
N VAL A 49 2.08 -16.13 16.74
CA VAL A 49 3.22 -16.17 15.82
C VAL A 49 4.08 -14.92 15.96
N LEU A 50 3.46 -13.74 15.99
CA LEU A 50 4.17 -12.46 16.10
C LEU A 50 4.94 -12.34 17.43
N ASN A 51 4.36 -12.79 18.54
CA ASN A 51 5.04 -12.85 19.84
C ASN A 51 6.27 -13.78 19.81
N LYS A 52 6.18 -14.95 19.16
CA LYS A 52 7.33 -15.85 18.97
C LYS A 52 8.39 -15.21 18.07
N MET A 53 7.96 -14.56 17.00
CA MET A 53 8.87 -13.85 16.09
C MET A 53 9.63 -12.74 16.82
N GLN A 54 8.95 -11.97 17.68
CA GLN A 54 9.61 -11.00 18.54
C GLN A 54 10.62 -11.69 19.46
N ALA A 55 10.23 -12.76 20.16
CA ALA A 55 11.09 -13.41 21.15
C ALA A 55 12.42 -13.89 20.52
N ASP A 56 12.36 -14.32 19.26
CA ASP A 56 13.50 -14.77 18.47
C ASP A 56 14.29 -13.61 17.80
N GLY A 57 13.84 -12.37 17.94
CA GLY A 57 14.55 -11.16 17.48
C GLY A 57 14.27 -10.75 16.03
N TRP A 58 13.19 -11.25 15.42
CA TRP A 58 12.91 -11.00 14.01
C TRP A 58 12.46 -9.55 13.73
N PHE A 59 11.76 -8.90 14.65
CA PHE A 59 11.34 -7.50 14.46
C PHE A 59 12.55 -6.58 14.35
N GLU A 60 13.53 -6.74 15.23
CA GLU A 60 14.77 -5.96 15.23
C GLU A 60 15.64 -6.27 14.01
N TYR A 61 15.66 -7.53 13.57
CA TYR A 61 16.34 -7.95 12.35
C TYR A 61 15.81 -7.20 11.13
N TYR A 62 14.49 -7.19 10.95
CA TYR A 62 13.85 -6.52 9.82
C TYR A 62 13.93 -4.99 9.93
N ALA A 63 13.76 -4.43 11.13
CA ALA A 63 13.95 -3.00 11.37
C ALA A 63 15.37 -2.52 10.99
N ASN A 64 16.40 -3.33 11.29
CA ASN A 64 17.77 -3.04 10.89
C ASN A 64 17.97 -3.10 9.37
N ILE A 65 17.38 -4.08 8.68
CA ILE A 65 17.46 -4.17 7.21
C ILE A 65 16.83 -2.93 6.57
N HIS A 66 15.59 -2.59 6.97
CA HIS A 66 14.89 -1.42 6.47
C HIS A 66 15.69 -0.14 6.74
N ASN A 67 16.27 -0.01 7.94
CA ASN A 67 17.12 1.14 8.27
C ASN A 67 18.36 1.26 7.38
N ARG A 68 19.05 0.14 7.12
CA ARG A 68 20.28 0.13 6.30
C ARG A 68 20.01 0.41 4.83
N GLU A 69 18.87 -0.05 4.32
CA GLU A 69 18.51 0.11 2.91
C GLU A 69 17.63 1.33 2.64
N PHE A 70 17.33 2.13 3.66
CA PHE A 70 16.31 3.18 3.62
C PHE A 70 16.39 4.09 2.37
N GLU A 71 17.57 4.58 2.04
CA GLU A 71 17.80 5.45 0.88
C GLU A 71 17.68 4.71 -0.47
N ASN A 72 17.96 3.41 -0.48
CA ASN A 72 17.87 2.56 -1.67
C ASN A 72 16.44 2.12 -1.98
N ILE A 73 15.52 2.22 -1.01
CA ILE A 73 14.16 1.68 -1.10
C ILE A 73 13.07 2.74 -1.00
N HIS A 74 13.41 4.00 -0.70
CA HIS A 74 12.50 5.15 -0.71
C HIS A 74 12.94 6.25 -1.67
N GLY A 75 11.97 7.05 -2.12
CA GLY A 75 12.20 8.15 -3.06
C GLY A 75 12.60 7.67 -4.46
N ASN A 76 12.64 6.36 -4.70
CA ASN A 76 13.02 5.74 -5.97
C ASN A 76 12.18 4.49 -6.30
N ASP A 77 12.33 3.95 -7.50
CA ASP A 77 11.42 2.95 -8.06
C ASP A 77 11.64 1.51 -7.55
N ASN A 78 12.60 1.29 -6.64
CA ASN A 78 12.67 0.05 -5.86
C ASN A 78 11.53 -0.09 -4.85
N PHE A 79 10.85 1.01 -4.49
CA PHE A 79 9.88 1.07 -3.39
C PHE A 79 8.91 -0.11 -3.39
N PHE A 80 8.09 -0.27 -4.42
CA PHE A 80 7.10 -1.33 -4.47
C PHE A 80 7.69 -2.75 -4.52
N PRO A 81 8.58 -3.10 -5.48
CA PRO A 81 9.07 -4.47 -5.58
C PRO A 81 9.90 -4.89 -4.36
N TRP A 82 10.68 -3.97 -3.77
CA TRP A 82 11.44 -4.25 -2.56
C TRP A 82 10.53 -4.48 -1.35
N HIS A 83 9.54 -3.61 -1.12
CA HIS A 83 8.63 -3.76 0.03
C HIS A 83 7.72 -4.99 -0.11
N ARG A 84 7.28 -5.36 -1.33
CA ARG A 84 6.58 -6.63 -1.58
C ARG A 84 7.43 -7.84 -1.19
N ARG A 85 8.71 -7.84 -1.59
CA ARG A 85 9.65 -8.90 -1.23
C ARG A 85 9.93 -8.94 0.28
N PHE A 86 10.04 -7.77 0.91
CA PHE A 86 10.24 -7.61 2.35
C PHE A 86 9.07 -8.20 3.16
N LEU A 87 7.83 -7.88 2.76
CA LEU A 87 6.62 -8.48 3.32
C LEU A 87 6.62 -10.00 3.17
N ARG A 88 7.02 -10.50 1.99
CA ARG A 88 7.07 -11.94 1.73
C ARG A 88 8.12 -12.63 2.60
N ASP A 89 9.26 -12.00 2.87
CA ASP A 89 10.31 -12.53 3.75
C ASP A 89 9.78 -12.70 5.18
N PHE A 90 9.16 -11.65 5.71
CA PHE A 90 8.57 -11.67 7.04
C PHE A 90 7.47 -12.73 7.15
N GLU A 91 6.64 -12.85 6.12
CA GLU A 91 5.60 -13.88 6.03
C GLU A 91 6.18 -15.30 6.03
N GLU A 92 7.23 -15.56 5.25
CA GLU A 92 7.89 -16.87 5.18
C GLU A 92 8.57 -17.26 6.51
N VAL A 93 9.08 -16.29 7.27
CA VAL A 93 9.56 -16.51 8.63
C VAL A 93 8.39 -16.86 9.56
N GLY A 94 7.29 -16.09 9.52
CA GLY A 94 6.08 -16.41 10.28
C GLY A 94 5.53 -17.81 9.96
N GLN A 95 5.62 -18.23 8.69
CA GLN A 95 5.24 -19.55 8.22
C GLN A 95 6.08 -20.70 8.78
N ARG A 96 7.25 -20.41 9.39
CA ARG A 96 8.01 -21.40 10.18
C ARG A 96 7.37 -21.73 11.52
N TYR A 97 6.54 -20.83 12.06
CA TYR A 97 5.83 -21.03 13.32
C TYR A 97 4.40 -21.53 13.12
N ASP A 98 3.73 -21.09 12.06
CA ASP A 98 2.42 -21.58 11.61
C ASP A 98 2.35 -21.50 10.08
N SER A 99 2.25 -22.64 9.40
CA SER A 99 2.22 -22.69 7.93
C SER A 99 1.08 -21.91 7.29
N ASN A 100 0.03 -21.56 8.05
CA ASN A 100 -1.09 -20.74 7.58
C ASN A 100 -0.89 -19.24 7.83
N PHE A 101 0.24 -18.82 8.40
CA PHE A 101 0.53 -17.40 8.63
C PHE A 101 0.52 -16.63 7.30
N ALA A 102 -0.26 -15.55 7.29
CA ALA A 102 -0.39 -14.61 6.20
C ALA A 102 -0.35 -13.20 6.81
N VAL A 103 0.49 -12.32 6.28
CA VAL A 103 0.54 -10.93 6.77
C VAL A 103 -0.79 -10.25 6.38
N PRO A 104 -1.61 -9.79 7.35
CA PRO A 104 -2.84 -9.09 7.00
C PRO A 104 -2.51 -7.66 6.56
N PHE A 105 -3.47 -7.01 5.92
CA PHE A 105 -3.38 -5.58 5.60
C PHE A 105 -4.34 -4.77 6.47
N TRP A 106 -4.02 -3.51 6.70
CA TRP A 106 -4.97 -2.53 7.24
C TRP A 106 -5.44 -1.65 6.09
N ASP A 107 -6.73 -1.71 5.74
CA ASP A 107 -7.27 -0.80 4.74
C ASP A 107 -7.44 0.63 5.28
N GLU A 108 -6.36 1.40 5.25
CA GLU A 108 -6.33 2.78 5.76
C GLU A 108 -7.27 3.74 5.03
N LEU A 109 -7.71 3.37 3.82
CA LEU A 109 -8.69 4.15 3.05
C LEU A 109 -10.05 4.15 3.75
N HIS A 110 -10.42 3.05 4.43
CA HIS A 110 -11.65 2.98 5.21
C HIS A 110 -11.64 3.94 6.40
N ASP A 111 -10.49 4.09 7.06
CA ASP A 111 -10.35 4.88 8.28
C ASP A 111 -9.82 6.31 8.01
N SER A 112 -9.61 6.66 6.75
CA SER A 112 -8.80 7.83 6.35
C SER A 112 -9.29 9.14 6.94
N ARG A 113 -10.61 9.29 7.17
CA ARG A 113 -11.19 10.50 7.76
C ARG A 113 -10.88 10.67 9.25
N ASN A 114 -10.85 9.58 10.01
CA ASN A 114 -10.57 9.60 11.46
C ASN A 114 -9.66 8.44 11.87
N PRO A 115 -8.39 8.42 11.44
CA PRO A 115 -7.55 7.22 11.55
C PRO A 115 -7.36 6.74 12.99
N ALA A 116 -7.21 7.68 13.93
CA ALA A 116 -7.05 7.40 15.37
C ALA A 116 -8.23 6.63 16.01
N ARG A 117 -9.39 6.56 15.33
CA ARG A 117 -10.59 5.82 15.80
C ARG A 117 -10.70 4.42 15.21
N SER A 118 -9.76 4.01 14.36
CA SER A 118 -9.77 2.67 13.79
C SER A 118 -9.79 1.59 14.87
N VAL A 119 -10.57 0.53 14.65
CA VAL A 119 -10.56 -0.66 15.52
C VAL A 119 -9.19 -1.35 15.50
N VAL A 120 -8.40 -1.15 14.43
CA VAL A 120 -7.02 -1.65 14.32
C VAL A 120 -6.17 -1.11 15.47
N LEU A 121 -6.35 0.16 15.84
CA LEU A 121 -5.64 0.82 16.94
C LEU A 121 -6.28 0.58 18.32
N SER A 122 -7.13 -0.44 18.46
CA SER A 122 -7.70 -0.83 19.75
C SER A 122 -6.80 -1.80 20.50
N SER A 123 -7.00 -1.89 21.82
CA SER A 123 -6.34 -2.88 22.70
C SER A 123 -6.61 -4.34 22.31
N ARG A 124 -7.64 -4.60 21.49
CA ARG A 124 -7.95 -5.95 20.98
C ARG A 124 -7.03 -6.36 19.83
N LEU A 125 -6.45 -5.39 19.12
CA LEU A 125 -5.58 -5.59 17.96
C LEU A 125 -4.18 -5.02 18.26
N ILE A 126 -3.72 -4.01 17.54
CA ILE A 126 -2.31 -3.55 17.60
C ILE A 126 -2.06 -2.44 18.62
N GLY A 127 -3.09 -2.02 19.35
CA GLY A 127 -2.98 -0.99 20.39
C GLY A 127 -3.01 0.43 19.84
N GLY A 128 -3.20 1.39 20.74
CA GLY A 128 -3.42 2.79 20.41
C GLY A 128 -2.17 3.64 20.49
N ASN A 129 -2.39 4.90 20.87
CA ASN A 129 -1.36 5.92 20.99
C ASN A 129 -0.47 5.71 22.24
N GLY A 130 0.81 6.04 22.10
CA GLY A 130 1.76 6.10 23.22
C GLY A 130 1.98 7.51 23.79
N PHE A 131 1.37 8.53 23.18
CA PHE A 131 1.57 9.95 23.52
C PHE A 131 3.05 10.37 23.53
N GLY A 132 3.83 9.90 22.55
CA GLY A 132 5.27 10.16 22.47
C GLY A 132 6.12 9.22 23.33
N SER A 133 5.51 8.17 23.90
CA SER A 133 6.16 7.17 24.72
C SER A 133 5.67 5.76 24.34
N CYS A 134 5.92 4.78 25.21
CA CYS A 134 5.51 3.40 25.01
C CYS A 134 4.00 3.28 24.74
N VAL A 135 3.64 2.46 23.76
CA VAL A 135 2.27 1.95 23.65
C VAL A 135 1.91 1.17 24.92
N ARG A 136 0.65 1.29 25.36
CA ARG A 136 0.19 0.75 26.66
C ARG A 136 -0.74 -0.44 26.54
N ASP A 137 -1.19 -0.76 25.33
CA ASP A 137 -2.14 -1.83 25.03
C ASP A 137 -1.88 -2.47 23.66
N GLY A 138 -2.64 -3.53 23.34
CA GLY A 138 -2.52 -4.27 22.09
C GLY A 138 -1.30 -5.16 21.99
N LEU A 139 -1.07 -5.69 20.78
CA LEU A 139 -0.07 -6.71 20.48
C LEU A 139 1.32 -6.45 21.08
N GLN A 140 1.80 -5.20 20.97
CA GLN A 140 3.20 -4.86 21.26
C GLN A 140 3.39 -4.14 22.59
N ALA A 141 2.33 -4.06 23.42
CA ALA A 141 2.46 -3.54 24.77
C ALA A 141 3.41 -4.39 25.61
N GLY A 142 4.37 -3.74 26.26
CA GLY A 142 5.36 -4.41 27.10
C GLY A 142 6.50 -5.11 26.35
N TRP A 143 6.51 -5.08 25.01
CA TRP A 143 7.66 -5.58 24.24
C TRP A 143 8.89 -4.71 24.48
N THR A 144 10.06 -5.34 24.52
CA THR A 144 11.36 -4.65 24.49
C THR A 144 12.01 -4.92 23.14
N LEU A 145 12.06 -3.90 22.30
CA LEU A 145 12.72 -3.90 21.00
C LEU A 145 14.19 -3.55 21.19
N LYS A 146 15.10 -4.31 20.56
CA LYS A 146 16.56 -4.13 20.72
C LYS A 146 17.23 -3.25 19.66
N PHE A 147 16.54 -2.89 18.59
CA PHE A 147 17.05 -2.01 17.52
C PHE A 147 16.26 -0.71 17.46
N PRO A 148 16.88 0.47 17.36
CA PRO A 148 18.33 0.71 17.27
C PRO A 148 19.07 0.56 18.60
N ASN A 149 18.33 0.55 19.70
CA ASN A 149 18.78 0.26 21.06
C ASN A 149 17.61 -0.36 21.84
N ASN A 150 17.83 -0.79 23.08
CA ASN A 150 16.73 -1.27 23.93
C ASN A 150 15.73 -0.13 24.20
N HIS A 151 14.47 -0.34 23.80
CA HIS A 151 13.35 0.57 24.03
C HIS A 151 12.02 -0.19 23.91
N CYS A 152 10.93 0.45 24.29
CA CYS A 152 9.57 -0.02 23.99
C CYS A 152 9.10 0.55 22.65
N LEU A 153 8.09 -0.05 22.03
CA LEU A 153 7.46 0.53 20.85
C LEU A 153 6.82 1.88 21.20
N ALA A 154 7.25 2.96 20.53
CA ALA A 154 6.69 4.30 20.73
C ALA A 154 5.75 4.71 19.59
N ARG A 155 4.62 5.34 19.95
CA ARG A 155 3.70 6.00 19.00
C ARG A 155 3.34 7.40 19.49
N SER A 156 3.16 8.32 18.55
CA SER A 156 2.85 9.72 18.86
C SER A 156 1.97 10.30 17.77
N PHE A 157 0.65 10.19 17.94
CA PHE A 157 -0.26 10.66 16.90
C PHE A 157 -0.05 12.15 16.61
N ASP A 158 -0.08 12.52 15.34
CA ASP A 158 0.32 13.85 14.86
C ASP A 158 -0.63 14.99 15.28
N GLN A 159 -1.73 14.68 15.95
CA GLN A 159 -2.68 15.63 16.56
C GLN A 159 -3.02 15.27 18.03
N GLY A 160 -2.02 14.84 18.80
CA GLY A 160 -2.18 14.56 20.22
C GLY A 160 -2.94 13.25 20.43
N SER A 161 -4.25 13.29 20.70
CA SER A 161 -5.10 12.10 20.81
C SER A 161 -5.78 11.70 19.49
N GLN A 162 -5.66 12.55 18.45
CA GLN A 162 -6.20 12.34 17.11
C GLN A 162 -5.06 12.27 16.09
N MET A 163 -5.42 11.94 14.85
CA MET A 163 -4.55 12.08 13.68
C MET A 163 -5.15 13.05 12.67
N GLN A 164 -4.30 13.67 11.84
CA GLN A 164 -4.76 14.31 10.62
C GLN A 164 -5.49 13.29 9.73
N PRO A 165 -6.53 13.70 8.98
CA PRO A 165 -7.11 12.86 7.96
C PRO A 165 -6.07 12.44 6.93
N TRP A 166 -6.07 11.17 6.58
CA TRP A 166 -5.29 10.63 5.48
C TRP A 166 -6.00 10.85 4.14
N TYR A 167 -5.28 10.53 3.06
CA TYR A 167 -5.80 10.66 1.71
C TYR A 167 -7.05 9.79 1.50
N SER A 168 -8.07 10.38 0.88
CA SER A 168 -9.37 9.72 0.73
C SER A 168 -9.32 8.58 -0.30
N PRO A 169 -10.23 7.59 -0.20
CA PRO A 169 -10.35 6.53 -1.20
C PRO A 169 -10.54 7.08 -2.62
N GLU A 170 -11.29 8.17 -2.79
CA GLU A 170 -11.50 8.80 -4.09
C GLU A 170 -10.23 9.41 -4.67
N TYR A 171 -9.35 10.00 -3.85
CA TYR A 171 -8.10 10.53 -4.34
C TYR A 171 -7.16 9.42 -4.81
N ILE A 172 -7.02 8.35 -4.02
CA ILE A 172 -6.16 7.21 -4.39
C ILE A 172 -6.69 6.52 -5.65
N TYR A 173 -7.99 6.40 -5.79
CA TYR A 173 -8.60 5.89 -7.02
C TYR A 173 -8.43 6.81 -8.23
N SER A 174 -8.41 8.12 -8.03
CA SER A 174 -8.03 9.09 -9.06
C SER A 174 -6.57 8.91 -9.48
N VAL A 175 -5.66 8.68 -8.54
CA VAL A 175 -4.24 8.38 -8.83
C VAL A 175 -4.13 7.11 -9.67
N MET A 176 -4.74 6.00 -9.25
CA MET A 176 -4.69 4.72 -9.97
C MET A 176 -5.19 4.80 -11.42
N GLN A 177 -6.08 5.75 -11.74
CA GLN A 177 -6.60 5.94 -13.11
C GLN A 177 -5.75 6.86 -13.98
N ARG A 178 -4.98 7.77 -13.39
CA ARG A 178 -4.29 8.84 -14.13
C ARG A 178 -2.85 8.52 -14.47
N TYR A 179 -2.19 7.70 -13.65
CA TYR A 179 -0.80 7.32 -13.85
C TYR A 179 -0.73 5.91 -14.38
N ASN A 180 -0.18 5.78 -15.60
CA ASN A 180 -0.13 4.52 -16.34
C ASN A 180 1.26 3.87 -16.34
N ASP A 181 2.24 4.57 -15.76
CA ASP A 181 3.62 4.16 -15.54
C ASP A 181 3.88 3.92 -14.05
N MET A 182 4.86 3.06 -13.73
CA MET A 182 5.15 2.67 -12.35
C MET A 182 5.63 3.88 -11.55
N HIS A 183 6.54 4.66 -12.13
CA HIS A 183 7.16 5.81 -11.51
C HIS A 183 6.13 6.83 -11.03
N GLY A 184 5.23 7.23 -11.91
CA GLY A 184 4.14 8.15 -11.60
C GLY A 184 3.20 7.60 -10.53
N PHE A 185 2.77 6.34 -10.65
CA PHE A 185 1.91 5.72 -9.64
C PHE A 185 2.60 5.67 -8.26
N ARG A 186 3.83 5.14 -8.22
CA ARG A 186 4.65 5.03 -7.02
C ARG A 186 4.90 6.37 -6.36
N GLU A 187 5.31 7.38 -7.12
CA GLU A 187 5.57 8.72 -6.57
C GLU A 187 4.33 9.29 -5.86
N HIS A 188 3.14 9.14 -6.46
CA HIS A 188 1.91 9.63 -5.86
C HIS A 188 1.53 8.84 -4.61
N ILE A 189 1.65 7.52 -4.60
CA ILE A 189 1.35 6.69 -3.41
C ILE A 189 2.33 6.99 -2.28
N GLU A 190 3.63 7.05 -2.58
CA GLU A 190 4.71 7.23 -1.61
C GLU A 190 4.63 8.61 -0.93
N TYR A 191 4.34 9.67 -1.68
CA TYR A 191 4.22 11.04 -1.14
C TYR A 191 2.84 11.34 -0.53
N SER A 192 1.85 10.48 -0.76
CA SER A 192 0.49 10.66 -0.23
C SER A 192 0.22 9.70 0.93
N LEU A 193 -0.53 8.63 0.69
CA LEU A 193 -1.01 7.69 1.69
C LEU A 193 0.13 7.13 2.53
N HIS A 194 1.22 6.69 1.90
CA HIS A 194 2.38 6.16 2.60
C HIS A 194 2.91 7.15 3.64
N SER A 195 3.28 8.34 3.19
CA SER A 195 3.81 9.38 4.06
C SER A 195 2.81 9.81 5.15
N SER A 196 1.51 9.89 4.83
CA SER A 196 0.48 10.29 5.80
C SER A 196 0.27 9.28 6.92
N VAL A 197 0.31 7.97 6.64
CA VAL A 197 0.15 6.94 7.66
C VAL A 197 1.35 6.94 8.61
N HIS A 198 2.57 6.95 8.06
CA HIS A 198 3.79 7.02 8.87
C HIS A 198 3.84 8.26 9.77
N LEU A 199 3.56 9.44 9.21
CA LEU A 199 3.54 10.69 9.98
C LEU A 199 2.41 10.72 11.00
N GLY A 200 1.21 10.24 10.62
CA GLY A 200 0.04 10.20 11.48
C GLY A 200 0.24 9.31 12.70
N MET A 201 0.90 8.17 12.54
CA MET A 201 1.25 7.26 13.64
C MET A 201 2.34 7.85 14.56
N GLY A 202 3.34 8.51 13.97
CA GLY A 202 4.49 9.05 14.68
C GLY A 202 5.32 7.99 15.43
N GLY A 203 6.20 8.43 16.34
CA GLY A 203 7.07 7.51 17.08
C GLY A 203 7.94 6.67 16.14
N ASP A 204 8.06 5.37 16.38
CA ASP A 204 8.88 4.45 15.56
C ASP A 204 8.44 4.44 14.09
N MET A 205 7.13 4.53 13.82
CA MET A 205 6.59 4.64 12.45
C MET A 205 7.12 5.86 11.69
N SER A 206 7.65 6.89 12.36
CA SER A 206 8.21 8.08 11.72
C SER A 206 9.74 8.03 11.52
N THR A 207 10.35 6.85 11.63
CA THR A 207 11.81 6.63 11.59
C THR A 207 12.23 5.62 10.53
N TYR A 208 13.54 5.41 10.40
CA TYR A 208 14.16 4.44 9.48
C TYR A 208 13.93 3.00 9.96
N TRP A 209 13.53 2.79 11.21
CA TRP A 209 13.27 1.48 11.82
C TRP A 209 11.78 1.28 12.09
N SER A 210 10.92 1.90 11.28
CA SER A 210 9.46 1.79 11.34
C SER A 210 8.95 0.35 11.37
N ALA A 211 9.67 -0.60 10.77
CA ALA A 211 9.36 -2.03 10.81
C ALA A 211 9.38 -2.68 12.23
N ASN A 212 9.85 -1.97 13.25
CA ASN A 212 9.63 -2.31 14.67
C ASN A 212 8.14 -2.33 15.04
N ASP A 213 7.33 -1.46 14.43
CA ASP A 213 5.89 -1.39 14.65
C ASP A 213 5.17 -2.39 13.75
N PHE A 214 4.28 -3.22 14.28
CA PHE A 214 3.48 -4.13 13.48
C PHE A 214 2.57 -3.38 12.47
N ALA A 215 2.22 -2.13 12.77
CA ALA A 215 1.52 -1.25 11.84
C ALA A 215 2.27 -1.06 10.51
N PHE A 216 3.60 -1.10 10.48
CA PHE A 216 4.39 -1.07 9.25
C PHE A 216 3.99 -2.19 8.30
N TRP A 217 3.89 -3.41 8.82
CA TRP A 217 3.59 -4.59 8.01
C TRP A 217 2.17 -4.55 7.48
N LEU A 218 1.22 -4.10 8.31
CA LEU A 218 -0.17 -3.86 7.89
C LEU A 218 -0.27 -2.81 6.79
N HIS A 219 0.48 -1.72 6.95
CA HIS A 219 0.49 -0.57 6.06
C HIS A 219 1.08 -0.93 4.69
N HIS A 220 2.29 -1.46 4.68
CA HIS A 220 2.93 -1.87 3.44
C HIS A 220 2.19 -3.03 2.76
N ALA A 221 1.52 -3.92 3.50
CA ALA A 221 0.64 -4.91 2.90
C ALA A 221 -0.56 -4.28 2.17
N ASN A 222 -1.10 -3.15 2.66
CA ASN A 222 -2.15 -2.41 1.98
C ASN A 222 -1.63 -1.63 0.75
N LEU A 223 -0.45 -1.01 0.86
CA LEU A 223 0.20 -0.39 -0.32
C LEU A 223 0.48 -1.43 -1.42
N ASP A 224 0.93 -2.62 -1.03
CA ASP A 224 1.17 -3.72 -1.95
C ASP A 224 -0.13 -4.25 -2.58
N ARG A 225 -1.24 -4.29 -1.81
CA ARG A 225 -2.58 -4.57 -2.31
C ARG A 225 -3.04 -3.54 -3.35
N LEU A 226 -2.83 -2.24 -3.09
CA LEU A 226 -3.17 -1.17 -4.03
C LEU A 226 -2.35 -1.28 -5.31
N TRP A 227 -1.06 -1.67 -5.19
CA TRP A 227 -0.22 -1.93 -6.34
C TRP A 227 -0.71 -3.13 -7.16
N ASP A 228 -1.02 -4.26 -6.53
CA ASP A 228 -1.61 -5.44 -7.20
C ASP A 228 -2.94 -5.09 -7.92
N GLN A 229 -3.80 -4.31 -7.26
CA GLN A 229 -5.04 -3.82 -7.87
C GLN A 229 -4.76 -2.93 -9.09
N TRP A 230 -3.79 -2.03 -9.01
CA TRP A 230 -3.38 -1.21 -10.16
C TRP A 230 -2.81 -2.09 -11.28
N GLN A 231 -1.96 -3.06 -10.97
CA GLN A 231 -1.44 -4.02 -11.96
C GLN A 231 -2.56 -4.76 -12.70
N SER A 232 -3.62 -5.17 -11.99
CA SER A 232 -4.80 -5.82 -12.58
C SER A 232 -5.55 -4.97 -13.61
N TRP A 233 -5.30 -3.66 -13.68
CA TRP A 233 -5.90 -2.75 -14.67
C TRP A 233 -5.08 -2.63 -15.95
N GLY A 234 -4.09 -3.50 -16.15
CA GLY A 234 -3.28 -3.57 -17.36
C GLY A 234 -1.84 -3.09 -17.19
N HIS A 235 -1.35 -2.98 -15.95
CA HIS A 235 0.01 -2.56 -15.62
C HIS A 235 0.89 -3.72 -15.11
N GLU A 236 0.50 -4.97 -15.41
CA GLU A 236 1.15 -6.19 -14.89
C GLU A 236 2.66 -6.27 -15.17
N THR A 237 3.17 -5.64 -16.23
CA THR A 237 4.59 -5.73 -16.63
C THR A 237 5.34 -4.40 -16.50
N THR A 238 4.69 -3.40 -15.91
CA THR A 238 5.25 -2.04 -15.85
C THR A 238 6.35 -1.99 -14.79
N MET A 239 7.57 -1.70 -15.24
CA MET A 239 8.71 -1.35 -14.38
C MET A 239 9.53 -0.30 -15.13
N ASP A 240 9.62 0.89 -14.56
CA ASP A 240 10.27 2.06 -15.14
C ASP A 240 10.83 2.97 -14.03
N GLY A 241 11.22 4.19 -14.37
CA GLY A 241 11.83 5.14 -13.45
C GLY A 241 13.29 4.80 -13.13
N SER A 242 13.77 5.16 -11.95
CA SER A 242 15.17 5.07 -11.56
C SER A 242 15.36 4.59 -10.12
N ASN A 243 16.50 3.95 -9.86
CA ASN A 243 16.95 3.64 -8.50
C ASN A 243 17.57 4.87 -7.82
N HIS A 244 18.01 4.70 -6.57
CA HIS A 244 18.65 5.76 -5.76
C HIS A 244 19.79 6.49 -6.48
N ASN A 245 20.61 5.76 -7.26
CA ASN A 245 21.74 6.32 -8.02
C ASN A 245 21.31 6.99 -9.34
N GLY A 246 20.01 7.11 -9.62
CA GLY A 246 19.47 7.66 -10.86
C GLY A 246 19.49 6.69 -12.05
N ASN A 247 19.96 5.45 -11.88
CA ASN A 247 20.03 4.48 -12.97
C ASN A 247 18.63 3.97 -13.32
N PRO A 248 18.26 3.88 -14.61
CA PRO A 248 16.96 3.38 -15.03
C PRO A 248 16.66 1.99 -14.50
N MET A 249 15.42 1.77 -14.07
CA MET A 249 14.94 0.48 -13.59
C MET A 249 14.23 -0.33 -14.69
N SER A 250 14.32 -1.64 -14.55
CA SER A 250 13.67 -2.65 -15.41
C SER A 250 13.37 -3.89 -14.59
N LEU A 251 12.65 -4.86 -15.18
CA LEU A 251 12.41 -6.17 -14.55
C LEU A 251 13.71 -6.93 -14.22
N SER A 252 14.82 -6.63 -14.89
CA SER A 252 16.14 -7.23 -14.62
C SER A 252 16.95 -6.52 -13.53
N SER A 253 16.52 -5.33 -13.08
CA SER A 253 17.21 -4.57 -12.04
C SER A 253 17.23 -5.36 -10.73
N ARG A 254 18.39 -5.44 -10.09
CA ARG A 254 18.54 -6.20 -8.83
C ARG A 254 18.03 -5.38 -7.64
N LEU A 255 17.23 -6.02 -6.81
CA LEU A 255 16.72 -5.41 -5.58
C LEU A 255 17.84 -5.25 -4.55
N PRO A 256 17.95 -4.07 -3.89
CA PRO A 256 18.86 -3.86 -2.77
C PRO A 256 18.68 -4.94 -1.70
N TYR A 257 19.76 -5.30 -1.00
CA TYR A 257 19.83 -6.39 -0.01
C TYR A 257 19.56 -7.82 -0.55
N TYR A 258 18.50 -8.03 -1.33
CA TYR A 258 18.08 -9.34 -1.84
C TYR A 258 18.90 -9.82 -3.05
N GLY A 259 19.35 -8.91 -3.89
CA GLY A 259 20.12 -9.21 -5.10
C GLY A 259 19.33 -9.92 -6.21
N GLU A 260 18.07 -10.30 -6.01
CA GLU A 260 17.22 -10.91 -7.04
C GLU A 260 16.63 -9.86 -8.01
N PRO A 261 16.30 -10.22 -9.26
CA PRO A 261 15.67 -9.30 -10.21
C PRO A 261 14.28 -8.84 -9.73
N ALA A 262 13.97 -7.55 -9.89
CA ALA A 262 12.68 -6.96 -9.54
C ALA A 262 11.51 -7.71 -10.21
N GLY A 263 11.69 -8.23 -11.42
CA GLY A 263 10.67 -9.02 -12.12
C GLY A 263 10.20 -10.27 -11.38
N THR A 264 10.98 -10.78 -10.42
CA THR A 264 10.58 -11.92 -9.57
C THR A 264 9.51 -11.58 -8.53
N THR A 265 9.27 -10.28 -8.29
CA THR A 265 8.29 -9.79 -7.31
C THR A 265 7.07 -9.15 -7.97
N VAL A 266 7.12 -8.88 -9.27
CA VAL A 266 6.07 -8.12 -9.97
C VAL A 266 4.77 -8.92 -10.07
N HIS A 267 4.82 -10.25 -10.17
CA HIS A 267 3.61 -11.08 -10.32
C HIS A 267 3.31 -11.88 -9.07
N LEU A 268 2.08 -11.74 -8.57
CA LEU A 268 1.55 -12.62 -7.53
C LEU A 268 1.19 -14.00 -8.11
N GLY A 269 1.16 -15.03 -7.26
CA GLY A 269 0.86 -16.41 -7.65
C GLY A 269 1.97 -17.13 -8.43
N ALA A 270 3.16 -16.53 -8.53
CA ALA A 270 4.30 -17.11 -9.21
C ALA A 270 5.61 -16.96 -8.40
N GLY A 271 6.56 -17.87 -8.63
CA GLY A 271 7.86 -17.84 -7.96
C GLY A 271 7.73 -17.87 -6.43
N ARG A 272 8.33 -16.89 -5.75
CA ARG A 272 8.19 -16.72 -4.28
C ARG A 272 6.96 -15.94 -3.87
N MET A 273 6.27 -15.27 -4.79
CA MET A 273 5.09 -14.46 -4.49
C MET A 273 3.83 -15.32 -4.42
N CYS A 274 3.89 -16.43 -3.67
CA CYS A 274 2.79 -17.40 -3.52
C CYS A 274 1.70 -16.92 -2.55
N PHE A 275 1.19 -15.73 -2.81
CA PHE A 275 0.09 -15.13 -2.06
C PHE A 275 -0.82 -14.32 -2.98
N GLN A 276 -1.99 -13.94 -2.47
CA GLN A 276 -2.95 -13.05 -3.10
C GLN A 276 -3.65 -12.21 -2.04
N TYR A 277 -4.42 -11.21 -2.47
CA TYR A 277 -5.23 -10.37 -1.59
C TYR A 277 -6.71 -10.70 -1.68
N ALA A 278 -7.37 -10.87 -0.52
CA ALA A 278 -8.82 -10.98 -0.49
C ALA A 278 -9.49 -9.68 -1.00
N GLY A 279 -10.49 -9.83 -1.87
CA GLY A 279 -11.23 -8.70 -2.43
C GLY A 279 -10.54 -8.00 -3.61
N VAL A 280 -9.31 -8.38 -3.98
CA VAL A 280 -8.71 -8.03 -5.26
C VAL A 280 -8.95 -9.21 -6.19
N SER A 281 -9.81 -9.04 -7.20
CA SER A 281 -10.07 -10.11 -8.17
C SER A 281 -8.86 -10.27 -9.08
N SER A 282 -8.13 -11.37 -8.92
CA SER A 282 -7.11 -11.83 -9.89
C SER A 282 -7.73 -12.33 -11.21
N SER A 283 -9.07 -12.37 -11.31
CA SER A 283 -9.77 -12.80 -12.51
C SER A 283 -9.76 -11.70 -13.58
N ARG A 284 -9.04 -11.97 -14.66
CA ARG A 284 -8.97 -11.21 -15.92
C ARG A 284 -10.33 -10.90 -16.58
N ASN A 285 -11.44 -11.47 -16.07
CA ASN A 285 -12.77 -11.44 -16.69
C ASN A 285 -13.90 -10.90 -15.79
N SER A 286 -13.63 -10.55 -14.54
CA SER A 286 -14.63 -9.90 -13.68
C SER A 286 -14.46 -8.40 -13.85
N GLY A 287 -15.37 -7.76 -14.61
CA GLY A 287 -15.35 -6.33 -14.88
C GLY A 287 -14.97 -5.50 -13.65
N HIS A 288 -14.17 -4.46 -13.86
CA HIS A 288 -13.51 -3.66 -12.84
C HIS A 288 -14.50 -3.16 -11.77
N VAL A 289 -14.67 -3.93 -10.69
CA VAL A 289 -15.52 -3.50 -9.57
C VAL A 289 -14.75 -2.42 -8.82
N LEU A 290 -15.38 -1.25 -8.73
CA LEU A 290 -14.91 -0.10 -7.98
C LEU A 290 -14.99 -0.42 -6.48
N SER A 291 -14.04 -1.17 -5.96
CA SER A 291 -13.87 -1.36 -4.51
C SER A 291 -12.74 -0.44 -4.05
N LEU A 292 -13.11 0.79 -3.67
CA LEU A 292 -12.17 1.79 -3.15
C LEU A 292 -11.61 1.43 -1.77
N VAL A 293 -12.32 0.55 -1.07
CA VAL A 293 -11.98 0.02 0.25
C VAL A 293 -12.22 -1.49 0.26
N SER A 294 -11.70 -2.19 1.26
CA SER A 294 -11.99 -3.58 1.57
C SER A 294 -13.40 -3.68 2.18
N GLN A 295 -14.11 -4.78 1.90
CA GLN A 295 -15.42 -5.10 2.51
C GLN A 295 -16.43 -3.92 2.58
N PRO A 296 -16.59 -3.08 1.53
CA PRO A 296 -17.55 -1.98 1.61
C PRO A 296 -18.99 -2.51 1.72
N SER A 297 -19.83 -1.82 2.48
CA SER A 297 -21.26 -2.12 2.47
C SER A 297 -21.86 -1.84 1.09
N ASN A 298 -22.92 -2.55 0.73
CA ASN A 298 -23.64 -2.33 -0.54
C ASN A 298 -24.11 -0.88 -0.71
N ASP A 299 -24.40 -0.20 0.39
CA ASP A 299 -24.80 1.20 0.39
C ASP A 299 -23.63 2.11 0.04
N VAL A 300 -22.45 1.89 0.63
CA VAL A 300 -21.23 2.64 0.31
C VAL A 300 -20.83 2.46 -1.15
N ILE A 301 -20.85 1.23 -1.69
CA ILE A 301 -20.55 0.98 -3.11
C ILE A 301 -21.49 1.79 -4.01
N ARG A 302 -22.80 1.72 -3.72
CA ARG A 302 -23.84 2.39 -4.51
C ARG A 302 -23.70 3.91 -4.44
N GLU A 303 -23.48 4.46 -3.25
CA GLU A 303 -23.34 5.90 -3.03
C GLU A 303 -22.08 6.46 -3.69
N THR A 304 -20.93 5.81 -3.52
CA THR A 304 -19.68 6.17 -4.20
C THR A 304 -19.87 6.16 -5.71
N SER A 305 -20.40 5.05 -6.25
CA SER A 305 -20.61 4.90 -7.70
C SER A 305 -21.57 5.95 -8.26
N ALA A 306 -22.68 6.20 -7.57
CA ALA A 306 -23.65 7.23 -7.98
C ALA A 306 -23.05 8.64 -7.89
N GLY A 307 -22.34 8.94 -6.80
CA GLY A 307 -21.74 10.25 -6.56
C GLY A 307 -20.64 10.59 -7.58
N LEU A 308 -19.73 9.65 -7.86
CA LEU A 308 -18.66 9.86 -8.84
C LEU A 308 -19.20 9.97 -10.26
N ASN A 309 -20.24 9.20 -10.63
CA ASN A 309 -20.87 9.31 -11.94
C ASN A 309 -21.67 10.61 -12.13
N ALA A 310 -22.17 11.20 -11.05
CA ALA A 310 -22.88 12.48 -11.07
C ALA A 310 -21.96 13.71 -11.20
N LEU A 311 -20.64 13.53 -11.11
CA LEU A 311 -19.69 14.63 -11.29
C LEU A 311 -19.76 15.21 -12.71
N PRO A 312 -19.55 16.54 -12.88
CA PRO A 312 -19.45 17.15 -14.19
C PRO A 312 -18.44 16.44 -15.09
N ASP A 313 -18.77 16.24 -16.37
CA ASP A 313 -17.92 15.53 -17.34
C ASP A 313 -16.48 16.01 -17.39
N ARG A 314 -16.25 17.31 -17.22
CA ARG A 314 -14.89 17.88 -17.18
C ARG A 314 -14.08 17.29 -16.02
N LEU A 315 -14.71 17.13 -14.85
CA LEU A 315 -14.06 16.62 -13.64
C LEU A 315 -13.88 15.11 -13.73
N ARG A 316 -14.88 14.37 -14.24
CA ARG A 316 -14.73 12.94 -14.52
C ARG A 316 -13.58 12.68 -15.48
N ARG A 317 -13.49 13.40 -16.61
CA ARG A 317 -12.38 13.26 -17.56
C ARG A 317 -11.02 13.63 -16.98
N LYS A 318 -10.97 14.61 -16.07
CA LYS A 318 -9.72 15.07 -15.45
C LYS A 318 -9.23 14.11 -14.36
N TRP A 319 -10.11 13.70 -13.46
CA TRP A 319 -9.76 12.99 -12.23
C TRP A 319 -10.07 11.49 -12.26
N PHE A 320 -11.02 11.07 -13.09
CA PHE A 320 -11.46 9.68 -13.19
C PHE A 320 -11.61 9.25 -14.67
N PRO A 321 -10.52 9.30 -15.46
CA PRO A 321 -10.58 9.10 -16.90
C PRO A 321 -11.12 7.73 -17.32
N LEU A 322 -10.87 6.66 -16.56
CA LEU A 322 -11.43 5.34 -16.84
C LEU A 322 -12.95 5.35 -16.60
N LEU A 323 -13.44 5.97 -15.52
CA LEU A 323 -14.89 6.17 -15.30
C LEU A 323 -15.55 7.03 -16.38
N ALA A 324 -14.81 7.93 -17.01
CA ALA A 324 -15.30 8.77 -18.10
C ALA A 324 -15.30 8.04 -19.48
N GLY A 325 -14.96 6.76 -19.53
CA GLY A 325 -14.87 5.98 -20.78
C GLY A 325 -13.68 6.36 -21.66
N ARG A 326 -12.65 7.01 -21.09
CA ARG A 326 -11.39 7.32 -21.78
C ARG A 326 -10.23 6.58 -21.09
N GLY A 327 -10.06 5.32 -21.45
CA GLY A 327 -8.89 4.51 -21.11
C GLY A 327 -8.49 3.66 -22.32
N ARG A 328 -7.19 3.43 -22.51
CA ARG A 328 -6.68 2.47 -23.53
C ARG A 328 -6.88 1.00 -23.10
N PHE A 329 -7.42 0.77 -21.92
CA PHE A 329 -7.72 -0.55 -21.40
C PHE A 329 -9.16 -0.92 -21.75
N GLY A 330 -9.34 -2.16 -22.21
CA GLY A 330 -10.56 -2.67 -22.83
C GLY A 330 -11.83 -2.37 -22.03
N SER A 331 -12.92 -2.26 -22.78
CA SER A 331 -14.31 -2.11 -22.31
C SER A 331 -14.59 -2.90 -21.02
N GLY A 332 -14.56 -2.22 -19.87
CA GLY A 332 -14.77 -2.91 -18.58
C GLY A 332 -15.34 -2.06 -17.45
N LEU A 333 -15.28 -0.73 -17.53
CA LEU A 333 -16.14 0.12 -16.71
C LEU A 333 -17.44 0.34 -17.47
N ALA A 334 -18.22 -0.73 -17.63
CA ALA A 334 -19.63 -0.54 -17.94
C ALA A 334 -20.23 0.16 -16.72
N PRO A 335 -20.88 1.34 -16.86
CA PRO A 335 -21.71 1.86 -15.79
C PRO A 335 -22.69 0.74 -15.43
N VAL A 336 -22.87 0.44 -14.15
CA VAL A 336 -24.00 -0.37 -13.73
C VAL A 336 -25.23 0.31 -14.33
N ASN A 337 -25.83 -0.31 -15.35
CA ASN A 337 -27.03 0.17 -16.02
C ASN A 337 -28.18 0.08 -15.02
N GLY A 338 -28.23 1.07 -14.13
CA GLY A 338 -29.28 1.31 -13.18
C GLY A 338 -29.96 2.62 -13.55
N THR A 339 -30.63 2.66 -14.71
CA THR A 339 -31.69 3.65 -14.99
C THR A 339 -32.92 3.35 -14.12
N ARG A 340 -32.74 3.22 -12.81
CA ARG A 340 -33.82 3.49 -11.87
C ARG A 340 -33.62 4.91 -11.39
N ARG A 341 -34.60 5.77 -11.67
CA ARG A 341 -34.77 7.07 -11.01
C ARG A 341 -34.30 6.93 -9.57
N VAL A 342 -33.18 7.58 -9.26
CA VAL A 342 -32.64 7.66 -7.92
C VAL A 342 -33.66 8.43 -7.10
N GLN A 343 -34.62 7.72 -6.52
CA GLN A 343 -35.51 8.28 -5.50
C GLN A 343 -34.60 8.74 -4.36
N SER A 344 -34.72 10.03 -4.04
CA SER A 344 -34.04 10.75 -2.96
C SER A 344 -33.10 9.90 -2.10
N ILE A 345 -31.83 9.81 -2.52
CA ILE A 345 -30.76 9.34 -1.62
C ILE A 345 -30.76 10.29 -0.43
N SER A 346 -30.82 9.72 0.77
CA SER A 346 -30.67 10.50 2.00
C SER A 346 -29.40 11.33 1.90
N ARG A 347 -29.54 12.66 1.81
CA ARG A 347 -28.40 13.61 1.76
C ARG A 347 -27.60 13.64 3.08
N SER A 348 -27.78 12.68 3.98
CA SER A 348 -27.38 12.78 5.39
C SER A 348 -26.10 12.02 5.78
N ILE A 349 -25.49 11.24 4.89
CA ILE A 349 -24.38 10.34 5.29
C ILE A 349 -23.01 10.90 4.87
N GLY A 350 -22.89 11.39 3.64
CA GLY A 350 -21.61 11.81 3.11
C GLY A 350 -21.10 13.15 3.65
N LYS A 351 -19.77 13.33 3.67
CA LYS A 351 -19.10 14.56 4.08
C LYS A 351 -18.16 15.08 2.99
N PRO A 352 -17.87 16.40 2.94
CA PRO A 352 -16.83 16.91 2.06
C PRO A 352 -15.50 16.20 2.28
N LEU A 353 -14.71 16.06 1.23
CA LEU A 353 -13.38 15.47 1.31
C LEU A 353 -12.48 16.35 2.19
N PRO A 354 -11.75 15.77 3.16
CA PRO A 354 -10.74 16.51 3.91
C PRO A 354 -9.58 16.90 2.99
N TYR A 355 -8.93 18.03 3.28
CA TYR A 355 -7.69 18.38 2.59
C TYR A 355 -6.54 17.57 3.18
N PRO A 356 -5.62 17.05 2.34
CA PRO A 356 -4.47 16.32 2.83
C PRO A 356 -3.53 17.22 3.64
N ALA A 357 -2.99 16.67 4.72
CA ALA A 357 -1.97 17.33 5.52
C ALA A 357 -0.65 17.47 4.73
N PRO A 358 0.06 18.60 4.85
CA PRO A 358 1.37 18.77 4.21
C PRO A 358 2.39 17.79 4.79
N LEU A 359 3.33 17.33 3.96
CA LEU A 359 4.51 16.62 4.46
C LEU A 359 5.41 17.58 5.22
N THR A 360 6.07 17.11 6.27
CA THR A 360 7.04 17.91 7.02
C THR A 360 8.36 18.00 6.27
N ASP A 361 9.10 19.11 6.42
CA ASP A 361 10.42 19.25 5.80
C ASP A 361 11.40 18.15 6.23
N ARG A 362 11.30 17.72 7.49
CA ARG A 362 12.11 16.62 8.03
C ARG A 362 11.81 15.31 7.30
N TRP A 363 10.52 15.01 7.04
CA TRP A 363 10.11 13.80 6.33
C TRP A 363 10.62 13.78 4.89
N VAL A 364 10.43 14.90 4.19
CA VAL A 364 10.89 15.10 2.81
C VAL A 364 12.42 14.94 2.71
N LEU A 365 13.16 15.51 3.65
CA LEU A 365 14.62 15.39 3.70
C LEU A 365 15.05 13.95 3.99
N MET A 366 14.45 13.31 4.99
CA MET A 366 14.76 11.94 5.40
C MET A 366 14.64 10.95 4.23
N HIS A 367 13.56 11.03 3.44
CA HIS A 367 13.33 10.11 2.32
C HIS A 367 14.07 10.49 1.03
N GLY A 368 14.85 11.58 1.04
CA GLY A 368 15.50 12.07 -0.18
C GLY A 368 14.50 12.50 -1.26
N PHE A 369 13.27 12.85 -0.88
CA PHE A 369 12.23 13.23 -1.85
C PHE A 369 12.60 14.52 -2.59
N ASN A 370 12.27 14.56 -3.88
CA ASN A 370 12.39 15.79 -4.65
C ASN A 370 11.33 16.80 -4.17
N ARG A 371 11.78 17.91 -3.57
CA ARG A 371 10.90 18.97 -3.01
C ARG A 371 9.93 19.57 -4.03
N GLN A 372 10.34 19.70 -5.29
CA GLN A 372 9.47 20.24 -6.33
C GLN A 372 8.36 19.23 -6.68
N ASN A 373 8.70 17.94 -6.77
CA ASN A 373 7.73 16.89 -7.04
C ASN A 373 6.73 16.75 -5.89
N VAL A 374 7.21 16.74 -4.64
CA VAL A 374 6.34 16.77 -3.45
C VAL A 374 5.39 17.97 -3.52
N SER A 375 5.92 19.18 -3.76
CA SER A 375 5.08 20.39 -3.83
C SER A 375 4.02 20.30 -4.94
N ARG A 376 4.38 19.77 -6.11
CA ARG A 376 3.47 19.54 -7.24
C ARG A 376 2.36 18.56 -6.86
N ILE A 377 2.71 17.40 -6.29
CA ILE A 377 1.75 16.35 -5.92
C ILE A 377 0.80 16.84 -4.81
N MET A 378 1.32 17.53 -3.80
CA MET A 378 0.50 18.12 -2.75
C MET A 378 -0.47 19.18 -3.29
N ALA A 379 -0.01 20.02 -4.23
CA ALA A 379 -0.86 21.01 -4.89
C ALA A 379 -1.94 20.34 -5.74
N GLU A 380 -1.60 19.27 -6.46
CA GLU A 380 -2.55 18.47 -7.24
C GLU A 380 -3.63 17.85 -6.36
N ALA A 381 -3.27 17.23 -5.24
CA ALA A 381 -4.20 16.65 -4.30
C ALA A 381 -5.15 17.68 -3.68
N ARG A 382 -4.62 18.85 -3.32
CA ARG A 382 -5.45 19.98 -2.84
C ARG A 382 -6.40 20.47 -3.93
N GLN A 383 -5.95 20.54 -5.18
CA GLN A 383 -6.78 20.92 -6.30
C GLN A 383 -7.88 19.89 -6.58
N PHE A 384 -7.58 18.60 -6.46
CA PHE A 384 -8.58 17.52 -6.51
C PHE A 384 -9.67 17.75 -5.46
N VAL A 385 -9.30 17.86 -4.19
CA VAL A 385 -10.27 18.08 -3.09
C VAL A 385 -11.10 19.34 -3.32
N LYS A 386 -10.47 20.44 -3.74
CA LYS A 386 -11.15 21.71 -4.05
C LYS A 386 -12.19 21.55 -5.15
N GLU A 387 -11.85 20.88 -6.26
CA GLU A 387 -12.75 20.72 -7.40
C GLU A 387 -13.88 19.74 -7.11
N ILE A 388 -13.59 18.63 -6.43
CA ILE A 388 -14.58 17.61 -6.07
C ILE A 388 -15.58 18.17 -5.04
N ASN A 389 -15.10 18.85 -3.99
CA ASN A 389 -15.98 19.55 -3.05
C ASN A 389 -16.76 20.69 -3.70
N GLY A 390 -16.15 21.42 -4.64
CA GLY A 390 -16.80 22.48 -5.42
C GLY A 390 -17.95 21.96 -6.30
N ALA A 391 -17.86 20.70 -6.75
CA ALA A 391 -18.95 19.99 -7.42
C ALA A 391 -20.01 19.42 -6.47
N ARG A 392 -19.91 19.71 -5.15
CA ARG A 392 -20.81 19.24 -4.09
C ARG A 392 -20.85 17.72 -3.96
N TYR A 393 -19.78 17.03 -4.34
CA TYR A 393 -19.62 15.62 -4.01
C TYR A 393 -19.45 15.46 -2.50
N LEU A 394 -20.15 14.49 -1.94
CA LEU A 394 -20.04 14.10 -0.54
C LEU A 394 -19.54 12.67 -0.50
N SER A 395 -18.37 12.48 0.12
CA SER A 395 -17.77 11.17 0.28
C SER A 395 -18.54 10.35 1.32
N PRO A 396 -18.94 9.11 1.02
CA PRO A 396 -19.59 8.22 1.98
C PRO A 396 -18.62 7.62 3.01
N TYR A 397 -17.32 7.96 2.91
CA TYR A 397 -16.24 7.51 3.79
C TYR A 397 -15.85 8.57 4.84
#